data_AF-A0A953X464-F1
#
_entry.id   AF-A0A953X464-F1
#
_cell.length_a   1.000
_cell.length_b   1.000
_cell.length_c   1.000
_cell.angle_alpha   90.00
_cell.angle_beta   90.00
_cell.angle_gamma   90.00
#
_symmetry.space_group_name_H-M   'P 1'
#
loop_
_entity.id
_entity.type
_entity.pdbx_description
1 polymer ?
#
loop_
_entity_poly.entity_id
_entity_poly.type
_entity_poly.pdbx_seq_one_letter_code
_entity_poly.pdbx_strand_id
1 'polypeptide(L)' 'MNRVFKALVPTILLTEIAALTFMTATWAILAELHFPNSVIFGGEAVTLVGIVIIGITIFRRAYWAEGRIAAEDASAG' A
#
# COMPACT_ATOMS: atom_id res chain seq x y z
N MET A 1 -20.93 6.91 5.57
CA MET A 1 -20.11 6.00 4.74
C MET A 1 -19.89 4.69 5.49
N ASN A 2 -20.05 3.54 4.81
CA ASN A 2 -19.73 2.23 5.38
C ASN A 2 -18.24 2.15 5.79
N ARG A 3 -17.95 1.46 6.90
CA ARG A 3 -16.60 1.26 7.47
C ARG A 3 -15.57 0.80 6.44
N VAL A 4 -15.99 -0.05 5.51
CA VAL A 4 -15.13 -0.51 4.40
C VAL A 4 -14.67 0.64 3.51
N PHE A 5 -15.59 1.52 3.10
CA PHE A 5 -15.24 2.67 2.24
C PHE A 5 -14.33 3.66 2.95
N LYS A 6 -14.55 3.92 4.24
CA LYS A 6 -13.68 4.79 5.04
C LYS A 6 -12.25 4.24 5.16
N ALA A 7 -12.10 2.92 5.25
CA ALA A 7 -10.78 2.28 5.27
C ALA A 7 -10.13 2.19 3.87
N LEU A 8 -10.94 2.08 2.82
CA LEU A 8 -10.47 1.89 1.45
C LEU A 8 -9.81 3.15 0.86
N VAL A 9 -10.38 4.33 1.10
CA VAL A 9 -9.84 5.60 0.59
C VAL A 9 -8.38 5.84 1.01
N PRO A 10 -8.02 5.84 2.31
CA PRO A 10 -6.63 6.03 2.71
C PRO A 10 -5.74 4.87 2.27
N THR A 11 -6.28 3.65 2.17
CA THR A 11 -5.53 2.50 1.66
C THR A 11 -5.08 2.72 0.23
N ILE A 12 -6.00 3.09 -0.67
CA ILE A 12 -5.68 3.30 -2.09
C ILE A 12 -4.63 4.40 -2.23
N LEU A 13 -4.85 5.56 -1.60
CA LEU A 13 -3.93 6.69 -1.71
C LEU A 13 -2.52 6.35 -1.22
N LEU A 14 -2.40 5.71 -0.05
CA LEU A 14 -1.09 5.35 0.50
C LEU A 14 -0.42 4.24 -0.31
N THR A 15 -1.19 3.27 -0.81
CA THR A 15 -0.66 2.18 -1.63
C THR A 15 -0.22 2.67 -3.00
N GLU A 16 -0.94 3.63 -3.60
CA GLU A 16 -0.58 4.26 -4.87
C GLU A 16 0.73 5.05 -4.75
N ILE A 17 0.88 5.85 -3.69
CA ILE A 17 2.14 6.57 -3.43
C ILE A 17 3.30 5.59 -3.24
N ALA A 18 3.09 4.54 -2.45
CA ALA A 18 4.09 3.49 -2.25
C ALA A 18 4.44 2.81 -3.58
N ALA A 19 3.43 2.49 -4.39
CA ALA A 19 3.61 1.83 -5.68
C ALA A 19 4.47 2.66 -6.63
N LEU A 20 4.08 3.92 -6.85
CA LEU A 20 4.82 4.84 -7.72
C LEU A 20 6.26 5.01 -7.23
N THR A 21 6.44 5.18 -5.92
CA THR A 21 7.76 5.42 -5.33
C THR A 21 8.65 4.19 -5.46
N PHE A 22 8.18 3.01 -5.05
CA PHE A 22 8.98 1.80 -5.05
C PHE A 22 9.27 1.30 -6.46
N MET A 23 8.28 1.32 -7.36
CA MET A 23 8.47 0.90 -8.75
C MET A 23 9.50 1.81 -9.45
N THR A 24 9.37 3.14 -9.29
CA THR A 24 10.33 4.10 -9.85
C THR A 24 11.72 3.90 -9.27
N ALA A 25 11.84 3.69 -7.95
CA ALA A 25 13.13 3.45 -7.30
C ALA A 25 13.78 2.13 -7.77
N THR A 26 13.00 1.04 -7.85
CA THR A 26 13.48 -0.25 -8.35
C THR A 26 13.98 -0.11 -9.79
N TRP A 27 13.23 0.55 -10.65
CA TRP A 27 13.64 0.78 -12.03
C TRP A 27 14.93 1.61 -12.09
N ALA A 28 14.97 2.75 -11.41
CA ALA A 28 16.11 3.65 -11.43
C ALA A 28 17.41 2.95 -10.98
N ILE A 29 17.36 2.23 -9.86
CA ILE A 29 18.52 1.50 -9.33
C ILE A 29 18.97 0.40 -10.29
N LEU A 30 18.05 -0.42 -10.81
CA LEU A 30 18.43 -1.53 -11.67
C LEU A 30 18.91 -1.06 -13.04
N ALA A 31 18.32 0.01 -13.58
CA ALA A 31 18.76 0.63 -14.83
C ALA A 31 20.14 1.29 -14.69
N GLU A 32 20.41 1.98 -13.58
CA GLU A 32 21.72 2.60 -13.31
C GLU A 32 22.83 1.55 -13.19
N LEU A 33 22.51 0.38 -12.64
CA LEU A 33 23.43 -0.76 -12.58
C LEU A 33 23.56 -1.52 -13.92
N HIS A 34 22.94 -1.03 -14.99
CA HIS A 34 22.96 -1.61 -16.34
C HIS A 34 22.51 -3.08 -16.36
N PHE A 35 21.59 -3.46 -15.48
CA PHE A 35 21.02 -4.81 -15.51
C PHE A 35 20.21 -5.03 -16.79
N PRO A 36 20.19 -6.27 -17.32
CA PRO A 36 19.35 -6.59 -18.47
C PRO A 36 17.87 -6.45 -18.10
N ASN A 37 17.04 -6.11 -19.08
CA ASN A 37 15.60 -5.88 -18.88
C ASN A 37 14.88 -7.05 -18.18
N SER A 38 15.33 -8.29 -18.36
CA SER A 38 14.77 -9.46 -17.67
C SER A 38 14.89 -9.37 -16.14
N VAL A 39 16.00 -8.80 -15.64
CA VAL A 39 16.24 -8.57 -14.21
C VAL A 39 15.43 -7.38 -13.71
N ILE A 40 15.31 -6.33 -14.52
CA ILE A 40 14.47 -5.16 -14.20
C ILE A 40 13.01 -5.58 -14.00
N PHE A 41 12.43 -6.29 -14.96
CA PHE A 41 11.06 -6.80 -14.86
C PHE A 41 10.89 -7.80 -13.71
N GLY A 42 11.91 -8.62 -13.44
CA GLY A 42 11.92 -9.51 -12.27
C GLY A 42 11.88 -8.73 -10.95
N GLY A 43 12.67 -7.67 -10.84
CA GLY A 43 12.68 -6.78 -9.68
C GLY A 43 11.34 -6.06 -9.49
N GLU A 44 10.77 -5.52 -10.56
CA GLU A 44 9.44 -4.89 -10.54
C GLU A 44 8.34 -5.87 -10.11
N ALA A 45 8.38 -7.12 -10.57
CA ALA A 45 7.42 -8.14 -10.15
C ALA A 45 7.50 -8.41 -8.63
N VAL A 46 8.70 -8.48 -8.06
CA VAL A 46 8.88 -8.63 -6.61
C VAL A 46 8.40 -7.39 -5.85
N THR A 47 8.71 -6.20 -6.37
CA THR A 47 8.26 -4.93 -5.79
C THR A 47 6.73 -4.83 -5.76
N LEU A 48 6.04 -5.24 -6.84
CA LEU A 48 4.58 -5.32 -6.90
C LEU A 48 3.99 -6.21 -5.81
N VAL A 49 4.59 -7.38 -5.55
CA VAL A 49 4.15 -8.26 -4.46
C VAL A 49 4.28 -7.56 -3.11
N GLY A 50 5.39 -6.85 -2.88
CA GLY A 50 5.60 -6.03 -1.68
C GLY A 50 4.52 -4.96 -1.51
N ILE A 51 4.19 -4.24 -2.59
CA ILE A 51 3.14 -3.21 -2.60
C ILE A 51 1.77 -3.81 -2.22
N VAL A 52 1.42 -4.99 -2.76
CA VAL A 52 0.17 -5.67 -2.42
C VAL A 52 0.11 -6.00 -0.92
N ILE A 53 1.19 -6.52 -0.35
CA ILE A 53 1.27 -6.84 1.09
C ILE A 53 1.11 -5.56 1.94
N ILE A 54 1.75 -4.47 1.53
CA ILE A 54 1.61 -3.16 2.19
C ILE A 54 0.14 -2.69 2.13
N GLY A 55 -0.50 -2.75 0.96
CA GLY A 55 -1.90 -2.35 0.80
C GLY A 55 -2.85 -3.15 1.70
N ILE A 56 -2.68 -4.47 1.76
CA ILE A 56 -3.44 -5.34 2.68
C ILE A 56 -3.22 -4.93 4.13
N THR A 57 -1.98 -4.62 4.50
CA THR A 57 -1.62 -4.24 5.87
C THR A 57 -2.25 -2.89 6.25
N ILE A 58 -2.21 -1.90 5.35
CA ILE A 58 -2.83 -0.59 5.54
C ILE A 58 -4.34 -0.75 5.69
N PHE A 59 -4.98 -1.53 4.81
CA PHE A 59 -6.41 -1.77 4.88
C PHE A 59 -6.84 -2.40 6.20
N ARG A 60 -6.13 -3.45 6.65
CA ARG A 60 -6.42 -4.09 7.94
C ARG A 60 -6.33 -3.11 9.10
N ARG A 61 -5.28 -2.27 9.12
CA ARG A 61 -5.11 -1.26 10.17
C ARG A 61 -6.20 -0.20 10.12
N ALA A 62 -6.51 0.33 8.94
CA ALA A 62 -7.56 1.34 8.76
C ALA A 62 -8.94 0.79 9.14
N TYR A 63 -9.25 -0.44 8.73
CA TYR A 63 -10.51 -1.09 9.08
C TYR A 63 -10.65 -1.28 10.61
N TRP A 64 -9.60 -1.71 11.30
CA TRP A 64 -9.62 -1.84 12.76
C TRP A 64 -9.72 -0.50 13.48
N ALA A 65 -9.03 0.54 12.99
CA ALA A 65 -9.12 1.89 13.54
C ALA A 65 -10.55 2.43 13.51
N GLU A 66 -11.25 2.29 12.38
CA GLU A 66 -12.66 2.71 12.27
C GLU A 66 -13.59 1.98 13.25
N GLY A 67 -13.31 0.71 13.57
CA GLY A 67 -14.10 -0.02 14.55
C GLY A 67 -13.87 0.46 15.99
N ARG A 68 -12.63 0.85 16.29
CA ARG A 68 -12.28 1.42 17.60
C ARG A 68 -12.95 2.78 17.79
N ILE A 69 -12.86 3.65 16.79
CA ILE A 69 -13.49 4.98 16.83
C ILE A 69 -15.00 4.84 17.03
N ALA A 70 -15.66 3.95 16.29
CA ALA A 70 -17.10 3.72 16.46
C ALA A 70 -17.49 3.18 17.86
N ALA A 71 -16.61 2.38 18.48
CA ALA A 71 -16.84 1.88 19.85
C ALA A 71 -16.60 2.96 20.92
N GLU A 72 -15.58 3.81 20.72
CA GLU A 72 -15.28 4.96 21.56
C GLU A 72 -16.44 5.97 21.51
N ASP A 73 -16.95 6.30 20.33
CA ASP A 73 -18.12 7.17 20.12
C ASP A 73 -19.38 6.63 20.83
N ALA A 74 -19.60 5.32 20.80
CA ALA A 74 -20.76 4.68 21.44
C ALA A 74 -20.65 4.65 22.99
N SER A 75 -19.45 4.75 23.54
CA SER A 75 -19.19 4.78 24.99
C SER A 75 -19.18 6.19 25.60
N ALA A 76 -19.11 7.22 24.75
CA ALA A 76 -19.03 8.62 25.15
C ALA A 76 -20.40 9.33 25.22
N GLY A 77 -21.49 8.67 24.79
CA GLY A 77 -22.88 9.15 24.89
C GLY A 77 -23.65 8.44 25.99
#